data_AF-A0A7G1P865-F1
#
_entry.id   AF-A0A7G1P865-F1
#
_cell.length_a   1.000
_cell.length_b   1.000
_cell.length_c   1.000
_cell.angle_alpha   90.00
_cell.angle_beta   90.00
_cell.angle_gamma   90.00
#
_symmetry.space_group_name_H-M   'P 1'
#
loop_
_entity.id
_entity.type
_entity.pdbx_description
1 polymer ?
#
loop_
_entity_poly.entity_id
_entity_poly.type
_entity_poly.pdbx_seq_one_letter_code
_entity_poly.pdbx_strand_id
1 'polypeptide(L)'
;MKGSGKAASGGGGPVDVYARLKAYVGRAAVGGVGKDLVNEPMIRHWCEAMGDTNPAYAGADAIAPPTMLQAWTMGGLSGHGGRSEAYVELLALLDDAGYVSVVATDCEQEYLRPLRPGDRITFDSVIESVSERKTTKLGTGYFVTTRMDVRAGGEPAGTHRFRILKYVPAAGQRRRDGAAGATATGESVAAPRPKRPRPVVNRDNAGFWEGVSRHRLLIQRCLKCGTLRFPWLPGCNSCGCLEWDTVEAAGEGTVYSYVVMHHPPFPAFDPPYAVGLVELAEGVRMISNVVGVPYDRVRIGMPVRLEFERVDEELELPVFRAVGRGGG
;
A
#
# COMPACT_ATOMS: atom_id res chain seq x y z
N MET A 1 66.88 -17.58 -9.84
CA MET A 1 65.85 -18.21 -8.97
C MET A 1 64.95 -17.10 -8.46
N LYS A 2 63.64 -17.19 -8.76
CA LYS A 2 62.42 -16.72 -8.04
C LYS A 2 62.57 -15.60 -6.99
N GLY A 3 61.77 -14.54 -6.94
CA GLY A 3 60.54 -14.22 -7.66
C GLY A 3 60.05 -12.82 -7.28
N SER A 4 59.46 -12.14 -8.26
CA SER A 4 58.77 -10.85 -8.15
C SER A 4 57.45 -11.02 -7.38
N GLY A 5 57.39 -10.47 -6.17
CA GLY A 5 56.15 -10.34 -5.39
C GLY A 5 55.26 -9.25 -5.99
N LYS A 6 54.16 -9.67 -6.62
CA LYS A 6 53.06 -8.81 -7.06
C LYS A 6 52.47 -8.06 -5.86
N ALA A 7 52.44 -6.73 -5.94
CA ALA A 7 51.61 -5.90 -5.10
C ALA A 7 50.14 -6.28 -5.31
N ALA A 8 49.50 -6.78 -4.26
CA ALA A 8 48.06 -7.00 -4.24
C ALA A 8 47.38 -5.63 -4.05
N SER A 9 46.81 -5.12 -5.13
CA SER A 9 45.83 -4.04 -5.13
C SER A 9 44.63 -4.46 -4.28
N GLY A 10 44.47 -3.84 -3.10
CA GLY A 10 43.31 -4.03 -2.23
C GLY A 10 42.05 -3.53 -2.90
N GLY A 11 41.27 -4.45 -3.47
CA GLY A 11 39.92 -4.18 -3.96
C GLY A 11 39.00 -3.83 -2.79
N GLY A 12 38.40 -2.64 -2.82
CA GLY A 12 37.37 -2.22 -1.87
C GLY A 12 36.15 -3.13 -1.96
N GLY A 13 35.97 -3.99 -0.96
CA GLY A 13 34.74 -4.74 -0.76
C GLY A 13 33.56 -3.81 -0.38
N PRO A 14 32.31 -4.29 -0.51
CA PRO A 14 31.15 -3.49 -0.14
C PRO A 14 31.21 -3.14 1.35
N VAL A 15 31.19 -1.83 1.64
CA VAL A 15 31.17 -1.27 2.99
C VAL A 15 30.07 -1.95 3.80
N ASP A 16 30.40 -2.47 4.99
CA ASP A 16 29.43 -3.12 5.87
C ASP A 16 28.40 -2.09 6.38
N VAL A 17 27.26 -2.02 5.69
CA VAL A 17 26.13 -1.15 6.02
C VAL A 17 25.65 -1.41 7.45
N TYR A 18 25.68 -2.66 7.93
CA TYR A 18 25.25 -3.00 9.28
C TYR A 18 26.14 -2.35 10.35
N ALA A 19 27.46 -2.43 10.19
CA ALA A 19 28.41 -1.82 11.13
C ALA A 19 28.17 -0.31 11.30
N ARG A 20 27.87 0.39 10.20
CA ARG A 20 27.53 1.82 10.23
C ARG A 20 26.18 2.09 10.89
N LEU A 21 25.16 1.27 10.60
CA LEU A 21 23.84 1.41 11.20
C LEU A 21 23.87 1.22 12.73
N LYS A 22 24.71 0.32 13.22
CA LYS A 22 24.85 0.04 14.66
C LYS A 22 25.33 1.27 15.44
N ALA A 23 26.09 2.18 14.81
CA ALA A 23 26.59 3.40 15.45
C ALA A 23 25.48 4.42 15.82
N TYR A 24 24.26 4.25 15.28
CA TYR A 24 23.11 5.09 15.58
C TYR A 24 22.25 4.55 16.74
N VAL A 25 22.46 3.31 17.17
CA VAL A 25 21.70 2.72 18.29
C VAL A 25 21.95 3.55 19.56
N GLY A 26 20.87 3.86 20.28
CA GLY A 26 20.88 4.71 21.47
C GLY A 26 20.82 6.22 21.18
N ARG A 27 20.94 6.65 19.92
CA ARG A 27 20.77 8.07 19.56
C ARG A 27 19.29 8.45 19.51
N ALA A 28 19.02 9.74 19.68
CA ALA A 28 17.68 10.31 19.51
C ALA A 28 17.15 10.02 18.10
N ALA A 29 15.83 9.85 17.98
CA ALA A 29 15.14 9.61 16.71
C ALA A 29 14.25 10.80 16.34
N VAL A 30 13.09 10.90 16.99
CA VAL A 30 12.10 11.96 16.80
C VAL A 30 11.63 12.45 18.18
N GLY A 31 11.53 13.75 18.37
CA GLY A 31 10.93 14.32 19.58
C GLY A 31 10.18 15.60 19.30
N GLY A 32 9.41 16.07 20.27
CA GLY A 32 8.70 17.32 20.16
C GLY A 32 7.48 17.43 21.06
N VAL A 33 6.65 18.39 20.72
CA VAL A 33 5.36 18.66 21.36
C VAL A 33 4.26 18.27 20.38
N GLY A 34 3.20 17.63 20.87
CA GLY A 34 1.99 17.38 20.10
C GLY A 34 1.43 18.68 19.54
N LYS A 35 0.89 18.64 18.32
CA LYS A 35 0.40 19.83 17.63
C LYS A 35 -0.78 20.46 18.34
N ASP A 36 -1.65 19.60 18.84
CA ASP A 36 -2.85 19.96 19.56
C ASP A 36 -2.76 19.42 20.98
N LEU A 37 -3.45 20.09 21.90
CA LEU A 37 -3.82 19.43 23.15
C LEU A 37 -4.71 18.23 22.81
N VAL A 38 -4.72 17.23 23.69
CA VAL A 38 -5.76 16.20 23.61
C VAL A 38 -7.11 16.91 23.59
N ASN A 39 -7.96 16.57 22.61
CA ASN A 39 -9.19 17.32 22.36
C ASN A 39 -10.33 16.41 21.91
N GLU A 40 -11.54 16.79 22.30
CA GLU A 40 -12.77 16.05 22.02
C GLU A 40 -13.05 15.90 20.51
N PRO A 41 -12.85 16.92 19.64
CA PRO A 41 -13.09 16.76 18.21
C PRO A 41 -12.29 15.61 17.59
N MET A 42 -11.00 15.51 17.88
CA MET A 42 -10.15 14.42 17.38
C MET A 42 -10.55 13.06 17.97
N ILE A 43 -10.90 13.00 19.27
CA ILE A 43 -11.39 11.78 19.91
C ILE A 43 -12.67 11.30 19.21
N ARG A 44 -13.66 12.18 19.04
CA ARG A 44 -14.93 11.86 18.38
C ARG A 44 -14.72 11.34 16.95
N HIS A 45 -13.91 12.04 16.15
CA HIS A 45 -13.62 11.61 14.77
C HIS A 45 -12.91 10.24 14.71
N TRP A 46 -11.98 9.99 15.63
CA TRP A 46 -11.31 8.70 15.72
C TRP A 46 -12.30 7.59 16.07
N CYS A 47 -13.14 7.80 17.08
CA CYS A 47 -14.16 6.85 17.51
C CYS A 47 -15.16 6.54 16.39
N GLU A 48 -15.62 7.54 15.65
CA GLU A 48 -16.52 7.34 14.50
C GLU A 48 -15.87 6.53 13.38
N ALA A 49 -14.61 6.83 13.05
CA ALA A 49 -13.88 6.10 12.02
C ALA A 49 -13.61 4.64 12.41
N MET A 50 -13.36 4.38 13.70
CA MET A 50 -13.11 3.05 14.24
C MET A 50 -14.38 2.28 14.58
N GLY A 51 -15.54 2.95 14.62
CA GLY A 51 -16.81 2.38 15.09
C GLY A 51 -16.82 2.07 16.59
N ASP A 52 -15.98 2.73 17.38
CA ASP A 52 -15.87 2.52 18.82
C ASP A 52 -16.83 3.46 19.56
N THR A 53 -17.83 2.89 20.22
CA THR A 53 -18.91 3.61 20.90
C THR A 53 -18.78 3.60 22.42
N ASN A 54 -17.59 3.28 22.96
CA ASN A 54 -17.38 3.22 24.40
C ASN A 54 -17.71 4.57 25.06
N PRO A 55 -18.62 4.60 26.05
CA PRO A 55 -19.08 5.84 26.68
C PRO A 55 -17.98 6.60 27.43
N ALA A 56 -16.88 5.94 27.80
CA ALA A 56 -15.73 6.59 28.46
C ALA A 56 -15.05 7.67 27.59
N TYR A 57 -15.31 7.68 26.28
CA TYR A 57 -14.69 8.60 25.33
C TYR A 57 -15.53 9.85 25.04
N ALA A 58 -16.66 10.01 25.72
CA ALA A 58 -17.58 11.12 25.53
C ALA A 58 -18.00 11.76 26.87
N GLY A 59 -18.43 13.02 26.82
CA GLY A 59 -18.88 13.78 28.00
C GLY A 59 -17.76 14.51 28.74
N ALA A 60 -18.10 15.14 29.86
CA ALA A 60 -17.21 16.04 30.59
C ALA A 60 -15.94 15.37 31.14
N ASP A 61 -16.02 14.07 31.46
CA ASP A 61 -14.91 13.29 32.00
C ASP A 61 -14.26 12.38 30.95
N ALA A 62 -14.44 12.70 29.66
CA ALA A 62 -13.93 11.90 28.55
C ALA A 62 -12.42 11.62 28.71
N ILE A 63 -12.04 10.40 28.39
CA ILE A 63 -10.65 10.02 28.15
C ILE A 63 -10.46 9.80 26.65
N ALA A 64 -9.26 10.03 26.13
CA ALA A 64 -8.94 9.58 24.79
C ALA A 64 -8.82 8.05 24.79
N PRO A 65 -9.32 7.35 23.74
CA PRO A 65 -9.02 5.94 23.52
C PRO A 65 -7.51 5.69 23.65
N PRO A 66 -7.05 4.70 24.44
CA PRO A 66 -5.62 4.47 24.65
C PRO A 66 -4.85 4.27 23.33
N THR A 67 -5.48 3.64 22.35
CA THR A 67 -4.97 3.43 20.98
C THR A 67 -4.73 4.72 20.18
N MET A 68 -5.19 5.88 20.67
CA MET A 68 -4.84 7.18 20.11
C MET A 68 -3.48 7.71 20.58
N LEU A 69 -2.72 6.98 21.41
CA LEU A 69 -1.43 7.45 21.95
C LEU A 69 -0.50 8.05 20.88
N GLN A 70 -0.36 7.35 19.74
CA GLN A 70 0.44 7.83 18.62
C GLN A 70 -0.23 8.95 17.81
N ALA A 71 -1.55 9.04 17.79
CA ALA A 71 -2.27 10.08 17.03
C ALA A 71 -1.88 11.49 17.47
N TRP A 72 -1.58 11.66 18.77
CA TRP A 72 -1.16 12.94 19.35
C TRP A 72 0.30 13.32 19.07
N THR A 73 1.12 12.37 18.61
CA THR A 73 2.54 12.60 18.28
C THR A 73 2.82 12.64 16.78
N MET A 74 1.80 12.37 15.96
CA MET A 74 1.92 12.35 14.50
C MET A 74 2.23 13.72 13.90
N GLY A 75 3.22 13.74 13.00
CA GLY A 75 3.56 14.90 12.18
C GLY A 75 2.49 15.32 11.16
N GLY A 76 1.41 14.56 10.93
CA GLY A 76 0.34 14.92 9.97
C GLY A 76 0.86 15.30 8.58
N LEU A 77 0.09 16.13 7.85
CA LEU A 77 0.45 16.56 6.49
C LEU A 77 1.61 17.56 6.43
N SER A 78 1.83 18.34 7.49
CA SER A 78 2.98 19.25 7.59
C SER A 78 4.28 18.58 8.05
N GLY A 79 4.27 17.26 8.28
CA GLY A 79 5.45 16.49 8.66
C GLY A 79 5.88 16.66 10.12
N HIS A 80 6.96 15.96 10.49
CA HIS A 80 7.58 16.06 11.81
C HIS A 80 8.70 17.12 11.77
N GLY A 81 8.53 18.23 12.49
CA GLY A 81 9.58 19.24 12.65
C GLY A 81 10.72 18.83 13.59
N GLY A 82 10.57 17.74 14.36
CA GLY A 82 11.52 17.32 15.38
C GLY A 82 12.24 16.00 15.09
N ARG A 83 12.48 15.67 13.81
CA ARG A 83 13.38 14.56 13.46
C ARG A 83 14.81 14.98 13.77
N SER A 84 15.54 14.13 14.49
CA SER A 84 16.97 14.32 14.73
C SER A 84 17.80 14.10 13.47
N GLU A 85 18.96 14.74 13.41
CA GLU A 85 19.95 14.53 12.36
C GLU A 85 20.37 13.06 12.27
N ALA A 86 20.66 12.42 13.41
CA ALA A 86 21.05 11.02 13.47
C ALA A 86 20.03 10.07 12.81
N TYR A 87 18.73 10.34 12.97
CA TYR A 87 17.69 9.51 12.35
C TYR A 87 17.54 9.79 10.86
N VAL A 88 17.70 11.04 10.43
CA VAL A 88 17.72 11.41 9.01
C VAL A 88 18.90 10.74 8.31
N GLU A 89 20.08 10.80 8.90
CA GLU A 89 21.30 10.15 8.39
C GLU A 89 21.17 8.63 8.32
N LEU A 90 20.58 8.00 9.35
CA LEU A 90 20.33 6.55 9.33
C LEU A 90 19.41 6.15 8.16
N LEU A 91 18.34 6.91 7.94
CA LEU A 91 17.39 6.62 6.85
C LEU A 91 18.04 6.86 5.48
N ALA A 92 18.79 7.97 5.33
CA ALA A 92 19.55 8.27 4.13
C ALA A 92 20.58 7.19 3.82
N LEU A 93 21.31 6.68 4.82
CA LEU A 93 22.24 5.57 4.66
C LEU A 93 21.58 4.31 4.09
N LEU A 94 20.35 4.00 4.54
CA LEU A 94 19.58 2.88 4.01
C LEU A 94 19.11 3.15 2.57
N ASP A 95 18.66 4.36 2.28
CA ASP A 95 18.22 4.78 0.95
C ASP A 95 19.36 4.75 -0.07
N ASP A 96 20.52 5.31 0.26
CA ASP A 96 21.72 5.34 -0.57
C ASP A 96 22.26 3.92 -0.83
N ALA A 97 22.07 3.00 0.12
CA ALA A 97 22.41 1.59 -0.05
C ALA A 97 21.35 0.80 -0.87
N GLY A 98 20.26 1.45 -1.28
CA GLY A 98 19.20 0.92 -2.13
C GLY A 98 18.00 0.34 -1.39
N TYR A 99 17.95 0.41 -0.05
CA TYR A 99 16.85 -0.09 0.78
C TYR A 99 15.72 0.93 0.90
N VAL A 100 15.22 1.39 -0.25
CA VAL A 100 14.27 2.51 -0.32
C VAL A 100 12.86 2.17 0.14
N SER A 101 12.44 0.91 -0.01
CA SER A 101 11.10 0.47 0.41
C SER A 101 11.01 0.35 1.93
N VAL A 102 9.86 0.75 2.50
CA VAL A 102 9.60 0.70 3.94
C VAL A 102 8.27 0.02 4.22
N VAL A 103 8.21 -0.75 5.29
CA VAL A 103 6.97 -1.30 5.82
C VAL A 103 7.05 -1.36 7.34
N ALA A 104 5.96 -1.03 8.04
CA ALA A 104 5.84 -1.27 9.47
C ALA A 104 5.56 -2.75 9.71
N THR A 105 6.31 -3.37 10.61
CA THR A 105 6.16 -4.80 10.90
C THR A 105 5.58 -5.06 12.28
N ASP A 106 5.85 -4.18 13.26
CA ASP A 106 5.44 -4.38 14.64
C ASP A 106 5.18 -3.04 15.32
N CYS A 107 4.17 -3.03 16.19
CA CYS A 107 3.76 -1.90 16.99
C CYS A 107 3.36 -2.42 18.38
N GLU A 108 4.13 -2.05 19.40
CA GLU A 108 3.84 -2.35 20.80
C GLU A 108 3.57 -1.02 21.53
N GLN A 109 2.48 -0.95 22.27
CA GLN A 109 2.12 0.22 23.07
C GLN A 109 1.85 -0.19 24.51
N GLU A 110 2.36 0.61 25.44
CA GLU A 110 2.07 0.51 26.86
C GLU A 110 1.38 1.79 27.32
N TYR A 111 0.28 1.64 28.07
CA TYR A 111 -0.54 2.76 28.51
C TYR A 111 -0.46 2.86 30.03
N LEU A 112 0.21 3.89 30.53
CA LEU A 112 0.46 4.08 31.97
C LEU A 112 -0.68 4.86 32.64
N ARG A 113 -1.32 5.77 31.90
CA ARG A 113 -2.50 6.52 32.34
C ARG A 113 -3.40 6.89 31.17
N PRO A 114 -4.70 7.12 31.40
CA PRO A 114 -5.57 7.70 30.40
C PRO A 114 -5.13 9.15 30.08
N LEU A 115 -5.26 9.51 28.81
CA LEU A 115 -5.12 10.88 28.35
C LEU A 115 -6.48 11.58 28.42
N ARG A 116 -6.50 12.87 28.78
CA ARG A 116 -7.74 13.64 28.94
C ARG A 116 -7.73 14.90 28.07
N PRO A 117 -8.89 15.36 27.58
CA PRO A 117 -8.98 16.66 26.92
C PRO A 117 -8.29 17.77 27.73
N GLY A 118 -7.45 18.56 27.07
CA GLY A 118 -6.60 19.58 27.68
C GLY A 118 -5.16 19.12 28.00
N ASP A 119 -4.88 17.81 28.04
CA ASP A 119 -3.51 17.31 28.25
C ASP A 119 -2.58 17.79 27.14
N ARG A 120 -1.45 18.40 27.54
CA ARG A 120 -0.35 18.72 26.62
C ARG A 120 0.56 17.52 26.44
N ILE A 121 0.66 17.03 25.22
CA ILE A 121 1.52 15.89 24.89
C ILE A 121 2.93 16.36 24.51
N THR A 122 3.93 15.73 25.11
CA THR A 122 5.34 15.84 24.70
C THR A 122 5.91 14.44 24.53
N PHE A 123 6.89 14.30 23.65
CA PHE A 123 7.45 12.99 23.36
C PHE A 123 8.89 13.11 22.89
N ASP A 124 9.65 12.06 23.13
CA ASP A 124 10.96 11.84 22.54
C ASP A 124 11.13 10.36 22.26
N SER A 125 12.04 10.03 21.35
CA SER A 125 12.29 8.65 20.97
C SER A 125 13.74 8.41 20.70
N VAL A 126 14.14 7.15 20.84
CA VAL A 126 15.48 6.67 20.60
C VAL A 126 15.46 5.57 19.54
N ILE A 127 16.56 5.45 18.80
CA ILE A 127 16.83 4.31 17.94
C ILE A 127 17.22 3.15 18.86
N GLU A 128 16.26 2.31 19.22
CA GLU A 128 16.43 1.26 20.23
C GLU A 128 17.28 0.10 19.70
N SER A 129 17.06 -0.32 18.46
CA SER A 129 17.84 -1.39 17.84
C SER A 129 17.83 -1.33 16.32
N VAL A 130 18.89 -1.90 15.73
CA VAL A 130 18.95 -2.20 14.30
C VAL A 130 19.37 -3.66 14.14
N SER A 131 18.64 -4.42 13.32
CA SER A 131 18.99 -5.82 13.06
C SER A 131 20.16 -5.95 12.11
N GLU A 132 20.77 -7.13 12.06
CA GLU A 132 21.55 -7.54 10.89
C GLU A 132 20.68 -7.60 9.63
N ARG A 133 21.32 -7.77 8.47
CA ARG A 133 20.63 -7.92 7.18
C ARG A 133 19.78 -9.19 7.20
N LYS A 134 18.48 -9.06 6.96
CA LYS A 134 17.52 -10.17 6.94
C LYS A 134 16.78 -10.24 5.62
N THR A 135 16.54 -11.47 5.15
CA THR A 135 15.71 -11.75 3.98
C THR A 135 14.32 -12.20 4.43
N THR A 136 13.29 -11.52 3.93
CA THR A 136 11.88 -11.80 4.21
C THR A 136 11.14 -12.12 2.90
N LYS A 137 9.85 -12.45 2.98
CA LYS A 137 9.00 -12.60 1.78
C LYS A 137 8.88 -11.31 0.96
N LEU A 138 8.93 -10.15 1.61
CA LEU A 138 8.85 -8.84 0.93
C LEU A 138 10.16 -8.46 0.25
N GLY A 139 11.29 -8.92 0.80
CA GLY A 139 12.61 -8.67 0.28
C GLY A 139 13.69 -8.65 1.37
N THR A 140 14.90 -8.24 1.01
CA THR A 140 16.03 -8.21 1.94
C THR A 140 16.31 -6.80 2.43
N GLY A 141 16.54 -6.66 3.73
CA GLY A 141 16.70 -5.36 4.35
C GLY A 141 17.14 -5.40 5.81
N TYR A 142 16.93 -4.29 6.49
CA TYR A 142 17.28 -4.08 7.88
C TYR A 142 16.04 -3.66 8.66
N PHE A 143 15.85 -4.24 9.84
CA PHE A 143 14.83 -3.79 10.76
C PHE A 143 15.40 -2.67 11.62
N VAL A 144 14.63 -1.59 11.77
CA VAL A 144 14.94 -0.46 12.64
C VAL A 144 13.81 -0.33 13.64
N THR A 145 14.14 -0.42 14.92
CA THR A 145 13.18 -0.29 16.02
C THR A 145 13.43 1.03 16.72
N THR A 146 12.38 1.85 16.82
CA THR A 146 12.38 3.08 17.62
C THR A 146 11.48 2.90 18.83
N ARG A 147 11.91 3.38 19.99
CA ARG A 147 11.10 3.43 21.20
C ARG A 147 10.81 4.88 21.54
N MET A 148 9.54 5.23 21.66
CA MET A 148 9.06 6.56 22.00
C MET A 148 8.48 6.56 23.41
N ASP A 149 8.88 7.56 24.20
CA ASP A 149 8.26 7.90 25.47
C ASP A 149 7.31 9.07 25.27
N VAL A 150 6.06 8.90 25.71
CA VAL A 150 5.02 9.92 25.60
C VAL A 150 4.66 10.40 27.00
N ARG A 151 4.61 11.72 27.16
CA ARG A 151 4.28 12.40 28.43
C ARG A 151 3.09 13.32 28.25
N ALA A 152 2.23 13.38 29.26
CA ALA A 152 1.09 14.27 29.34
C ALA A 152 1.28 15.23 30.52
N GLY A 153 1.39 16.53 30.25
CA GLY A 153 1.67 17.53 31.30
C GLY A 153 3.01 17.33 32.01
N GLY A 154 3.98 16.67 31.37
CA GLY A 154 5.29 16.35 31.94
C GLY A 154 5.40 14.96 32.58
N GLU A 155 4.27 14.32 32.87
CA GLU A 155 4.24 12.99 33.50
C GLU A 155 4.20 11.86 32.45
N PRO A 156 4.84 10.69 32.70
CA PRO A 156 4.77 9.54 31.82
C PRO A 156 3.31 9.12 31.54
N ALA A 157 2.97 9.01 30.25
CA ALA A 157 1.63 8.61 29.81
C ALA A 157 1.61 7.25 29.11
N GLY A 158 2.67 6.93 28.38
CA GLY A 158 2.80 5.64 27.70
C GLY A 158 4.09 5.52 26.92
N THR A 159 4.34 4.30 26.43
CA THR A 159 5.46 4.01 25.54
C THR A 159 4.94 3.44 24.22
N HIS A 160 5.67 3.73 23.14
CA HIS A 160 5.36 3.22 21.81
C HIS A 160 6.64 2.71 21.15
N ARG A 161 6.75 1.39 21.02
CA ARG A 161 7.84 0.73 20.30
C ARG A 161 7.36 0.35 18.91
N PHE A 162 8.06 0.86 17.91
CA PHE A 162 7.68 0.73 16.51
C PHE A 162 8.85 0.15 15.72
N ARG A 163 8.59 -0.94 14.98
CA ARG A 163 9.57 -1.60 14.14
C ARG A 163 9.21 -1.46 12.68
N ILE A 164 10.14 -0.91 11.89
CA ILE A 164 10.06 -0.85 10.44
C ILE A 164 11.08 -1.78 9.81
N LEU A 165 10.77 -2.26 8.61
CA LEU A 165 11.72 -2.91 7.71
C LEU A 165 12.00 -1.95 6.54
N LYS A 166 13.27 -1.56 6.38
CA LYS A 166 13.77 -0.89 5.17
C LYS A 166 14.43 -1.94 4.27
N TYR A 167 13.91 -2.13 3.06
CA TYR A 167 14.25 -3.30 2.24
C TYR A 167 14.33 -3.00 0.74
N VAL A 168 15.01 -3.90 0.02
CA VAL A 168 14.93 -4.03 -1.44
C VAL A 168 13.84 -5.05 -1.75
N PRO A 169 12.81 -4.73 -2.55
CA PRO A 169 11.77 -5.69 -2.90
C PRO A 169 12.33 -6.94 -3.57
N ALA A 170 11.77 -8.12 -3.26
CA ALA A 170 12.24 -9.40 -3.80
C ALA A 170 12.31 -9.45 -5.34
N ALA A 171 11.41 -8.74 -6.02
CA ALA A 171 11.43 -8.59 -7.49
C ALA A 171 12.60 -7.72 -7.99
N GLY A 172 12.98 -6.68 -7.24
CA GLY A 172 14.14 -5.84 -7.54
C GLY A 172 15.47 -6.57 -7.26
N GLN A 173 15.46 -7.49 -6.30
CA GLN A 173 16.66 -8.23 -5.92
C GLN A 173 17.09 -9.25 -6.98
N ARG A 174 16.14 -9.96 -7.61
CA ARG A 174 16.43 -10.86 -8.75
C ARG A 174 17.05 -10.12 -9.94
N ARG A 175 16.67 -8.86 -10.17
CA ARG A 175 17.29 -8.00 -11.20
C ARG A 175 18.73 -7.60 -10.84
N ARG A 176 19.02 -7.33 -9.57
CA ARG A 176 20.35 -6.92 -9.10
C ARG A 176 21.33 -8.09 -9.10
N ASP A 177 20.89 -9.26 -8.65
CA ASP A 177 21.69 -10.48 -8.65
C ASP A 177 21.93 -10.99 -10.10
N GLY A 178 20.95 -10.81 -10.99
CA GLY A 178 21.11 -11.09 -12.43
C GLY A 178 22.06 -10.14 -13.16
N ALA A 179 22.17 -8.87 -12.73
CA ALA A 179 23.10 -7.89 -13.29
C ALA A 179 24.55 -8.09 -12.83
N ALA A 180 24.76 -8.61 -11.60
CA ALA A 180 26.09 -8.89 -11.07
C ALA A 180 26.75 -10.17 -11.67
N GLY A 181 25.97 -11.01 -12.37
CA GLY A 181 26.45 -12.23 -13.02
C GLY A 181 26.71 -12.12 -14.53
N ALA A 182 26.43 -10.97 -15.16
CA ALA A 182 26.54 -10.81 -16.61
C ALA A 182 27.82 -10.07 -17.00
N THR A 183 28.94 -10.79 -17.01
CA THR A 183 30.07 -10.41 -17.87
C THR A 183 29.66 -10.51 -19.32
N ALA A 184 29.97 -9.45 -20.06
CA ALA A 184 29.52 -9.16 -21.41
C ALA A 184 29.82 -10.26 -22.45
N THR A 185 28.77 -10.80 -23.07
CA THR A 185 28.71 -11.18 -24.49
C THR A 185 27.25 -11.34 -24.92
N GLY A 186 26.86 -10.66 -26.00
CA GLY A 186 25.81 -11.14 -26.92
C GLY A 186 24.37 -10.69 -26.67
N GLU A 187 23.89 -9.85 -27.59
CA GLU A 187 22.50 -9.64 -28.04
C GLU A 187 21.35 -9.78 -27.02
N SER A 188 20.79 -8.61 -26.68
CA SER A 188 19.53 -8.45 -25.96
C SER A 188 18.36 -9.05 -26.74
N VAL A 189 18.09 -10.35 -26.53
CA VAL A 189 16.77 -10.91 -26.75
C VAL A 189 15.87 -10.39 -25.63
N ALA A 190 14.93 -9.51 -25.96
CA ALA A 190 13.99 -8.95 -24.98
C ALA A 190 13.29 -10.10 -24.24
N ALA A 191 13.48 -10.17 -22.92
CA ALA A 191 12.80 -11.16 -22.09
C ALA A 191 11.27 -11.04 -22.26
N PRO A 192 10.52 -12.16 -22.33
CA PRO A 192 9.09 -12.14 -22.57
C PRO A 192 8.35 -11.35 -21.48
N ARG A 193 7.39 -10.52 -21.88
CA ARG A 193 6.56 -9.72 -20.96
C ARG A 193 5.86 -10.65 -19.95
N PRO A 194 5.89 -10.35 -18.65
CA PRO A 194 5.17 -11.13 -17.63
C PRO A 194 3.67 -11.19 -17.95
N LYS A 195 3.08 -12.39 -17.85
CA LYS A 195 1.63 -12.59 -18.07
C LYS A 195 0.79 -11.85 -17.03
N ARG A 196 -0.46 -11.51 -17.37
CA ARG A 196 -1.45 -10.97 -16.42
C ARG A 196 -1.72 -11.98 -15.29
N PRO A 197 -1.98 -11.52 -14.05
CA PRO A 197 -2.48 -12.38 -12.99
C PRO A 197 -3.76 -13.09 -13.45
N ARG A 198 -3.81 -14.41 -13.31
CA ARG A 198 -5.00 -15.18 -13.68
C ARG A 198 -6.07 -15.02 -12.60
N PRO A 199 -7.34 -14.83 -12.99
CA PRO A 199 -8.42 -14.76 -12.01
C PRO A 199 -8.58 -16.11 -11.30
N VAL A 200 -8.89 -16.05 -10.00
CA VAL A 200 -9.29 -17.24 -9.26
C VAL A 200 -10.74 -17.55 -9.63
N VAL A 201 -10.94 -18.61 -10.39
CA VAL A 201 -12.27 -19.10 -10.78
C VAL A 201 -12.74 -20.13 -9.77
N ASN A 202 -13.92 -19.91 -9.20
CA ASN A 202 -14.58 -20.82 -8.27
C ASN A 202 -16.05 -21.03 -8.69
N ARG A 203 -16.79 -21.84 -7.94
CA ARG A 203 -18.20 -22.15 -8.24
C ARG A 203 -19.08 -20.89 -8.36
N ASP A 204 -18.81 -19.87 -7.57
CA ASP A 204 -19.69 -18.70 -7.44
C ASP A 204 -19.44 -17.66 -8.54
N ASN A 205 -18.27 -17.67 -9.18
CA ASN A 205 -17.91 -16.72 -10.25
C ASN A 205 -17.65 -17.38 -11.62
N ALA A 206 -17.74 -18.70 -11.74
CA ALA A 206 -17.49 -19.42 -12.99
C ALA A 206 -18.37 -18.91 -14.15
N GLY A 207 -19.66 -18.65 -13.89
CA GLY A 207 -20.60 -18.16 -14.91
C GLY A 207 -20.23 -16.77 -15.46
N PHE A 208 -19.60 -15.91 -14.65
CA PHE A 208 -19.06 -14.64 -15.14
C PHE A 208 -17.94 -14.88 -16.15
N TRP A 209 -16.97 -15.76 -15.82
CA TRP A 209 -15.84 -16.04 -16.70
C TRP A 209 -16.23 -16.83 -17.97
N GLU A 210 -17.25 -17.69 -17.89
CA GLU A 210 -17.86 -18.32 -19.08
C GLU A 210 -18.55 -17.29 -19.98
N GLY A 211 -19.19 -16.27 -19.39
CA GLY A 211 -19.70 -15.13 -20.14
C GLY A 211 -18.57 -14.38 -20.85
N VAL A 212 -17.52 -14.03 -20.12
CA VAL A 212 -16.35 -13.31 -20.66
C VAL A 212 -15.71 -14.07 -21.83
N SER A 213 -15.50 -15.39 -21.73
CA SER A 213 -14.91 -16.18 -22.82
C SER A 213 -15.81 -16.30 -24.07
N ARG A 214 -17.09 -15.95 -23.94
CA ARG A 214 -18.05 -15.82 -25.03
C ARG A 214 -18.31 -14.37 -25.45
N HIS A 215 -17.48 -13.43 -24.97
CA HIS A 215 -17.63 -11.99 -25.19
C HIS A 215 -18.98 -11.43 -24.71
N ARG A 216 -19.48 -11.92 -23.56
CA ARG A 216 -20.74 -11.49 -22.94
C ARG A 216 -20.49 -11.07 -21.49
N LEU A 217 -20.74 -9.81 -21.16
CA LEU A 217 -20.62 -9.35 -19.78
C LEU A 217 -21.92 -9.63 -19.03
N LEU A 218 -21.92 -10.70 -18.24
CA LEU A 218 -23.11 -11.14 -17.51
C LEU A 218 -23.15 -10.58 -16.08
N ILE A 219 -24.30 -10.02 -15.71
CA ILE A 219 -24.61 -9.48 -14.39
C ILE A 219 -25.58 -10.44 -13.70
N GLN A 220 -25.32 -10.81 -12.44
CA GLN A 220 -26.25 -11.63 -11.66
C GLN A 220 -27.54 -10.86 -11.41
N ARG A 221 -28.68 -11.55 -11.54
CA ARG A 221 -29.99 -11.02 -11.17
C ARG A 221 -30.71 -12.01 -10.26
N CYS A 222 -31.20 -11.51 -9.13
CA CYS A 222 -31.92 -12.34 -8.17
C CYS A 222 -33.28 -12.75 -8.74
N LEU A 223 -33.58 -14.05 -8.79
CA LEU A 223 -34.86 -14.55 -9.30
C LEU A 223 -36.06 -14.17 -8.42
N LYS A 224 -35.83 -13.87 -7.14
CA LYS A 224 -36.90 -13.48 -6.20
C LYS A 224 -37.25 -11.99 -6.23
N CYS A 225 -36.25 -11.11 -6.24
CA CYS A 225 -36.46 -9.67 -6.08
C CYS A 225 -35.96 -8.82 -7.26
N GLY A 226 -35.40 -9.45 -8.30
CA GLY A 226 -34.91 -8.76 -9.50
C GLY A 226 -33.67 -7.89 -9.29
N THR A 227 -33.11 -7.82 -8.07
CA THR A 227 -31.91 -7.03 -7.79
C THR A 227 -30.73 -7.50 -8.64
N LEU A 228 -30.13 -6.58 -9.39
CA LEU A 228 -28.89 -6.80 -10.14
C LEU A 228 -27.68 -6.71 -9.23
N ARG A 229 -26.64 -7.49 -9.54
CA ARG A 229 -25.45 -7.57 -8.69
C ARG A 229 -24.16 -7.76 -9.47
N PHE A 230 -23.16 -7.00 -9.05
CA PHE A 230 -21.75 -7.23 -9.32
C PHE A 230 -20.92 -6.77 -8.10
N PRO A 231 -19.87 -7.49 -7.65
CA PRO A 231 -19.40 -8.79 -8.14
C PRO A 231 -20.35 -9.94 -7.80
N TRP A 232 -20.19 -11.07 -8.49
CA TRP A 232 -21.00 -12.27 -8.29
C TRP A 232 -20.80 -12.84 -6.88
N LEU A 233 -21.89 -13.21 -6.21
CA LEU A 233 -21.89 -13.83 -4.87
C LEU A 233 -22.96 -14.93 -4.78
N PRO A 234 -22.86 -15.87 -3.83
CA PRO A 234 -23.82 -16.97 -3.69
C PRO A 234 -25.21 -16.56 -3.20
N GLY A 235 -25.37 -15.38 -2.57
CA GLY A 235 -26.64 -14.95 -1.94
C GLY A 235 -26.97 -13.47 -2.11
N CYS A 236 -28.27 -13.17 -2.25
CA CYS A 236 -28.77 -11.83 -2.47
C CYS A 236 -28.67 -11.00 -1.20
N ASN A 237 -27.98 -9.84 -1.26
CA ASN A 237 -27.87 -8.91 -0.13
C ASN A 237 -29.20 -8.22 0.20
N SER A 238 -30.14 -8.13 -0.74
CA SER A 238 -31.44 -7.50 -0.51
C SER A 238 -32.44 -8.44 0.18
N CYS A 239 -32.52 -9.70 -0.23
CA CYS A 239 -33.59 -10.61 0.22
C CYS A 239 -33.14 -12.00 0.70
N GLY A 240 -31.83 -12.30 0.67
CA GLY A 240 -31.26 -13.59 1.09
C GLY A 240 -31.47 -14.77 0.13
N CYS A 241 -32.15 -14.58 -1.00
CA CYS A 241 -32.34 -15.64 -2.00
C CYS A 241 -31.01 -16.14 -2.58
N LEU A 242 -30.93 -17.45 -2.82
CA LEU A 242 -29.76 -18.14 -3.39
C LEU A 242 -29.94 -18.49 -4.88
N GLU A 243 -31.11 -18.14 -5.45
CA GLU A 243 -31.46 -18.43 -6.84
C GLU A 243 -31.21 -17.22 -7.72
N TRP A 244 -30.49 -17.45 -8.82
CA TRP A 244 -29.96 -16.42 -9.70
C TRP A 244 -30.20 -16.79 -11.15
N ASP A 245 -30.50 -15.77 -11.96
CA ASP A 245 -30.26 -15.80 -13.40
C ASP A 245 -29.26 -14.70 -13.76
N THR A 246 -29.13 -14.41 -15.06
CA THR A 246 -28.22 -13.37 -15.54
C THR A 246 -28.90 -12.45 -16.54
N VAL A 247 -28.47 -11.20 -16.55
CA VAL A 247 -28.74 -10.26 -17.63
C VAL A 247 -27.41 -9.90 -18.29
N GLU A 248 -27.43 -9.74 -19.61
CA GLU A 248 -26.28 -9.27 -20.36
C GLU A 248 -26.22 -7.75 -20.32
N ALA A 249 -25.07 -7.20 -19.94
CA ALA A 249 -24.88 -5.76 -19.89
C ALA A 249 -24.89 -5.18 -21.31
N ALA A 250 -25.50 -4.01 -21.50
CA ALA A 250 -25.46 -3.24 -22.75
C ALA A 250 -24.03 -2.84 -23.15
N GLY A 251 -23.10 -2.86 -22.19
CA GLY A 251 -21.70 -2.53 -22.39
C GLY A 251 -21.42 -1.03 -22.33
N GLU A 252 -22.41 -0.20 -22.02
CA GLU A 252 -22.24 1.24 -21.79
C GLU A 252 -21.98 1.52 -20.31
N GLY A 253 -21.10 2.47 -20.03
CA GLY A 253 -20.84 2.89 -18.66
C GLY A 253 -20.17 4.25 -18.57
N THR A 254 -19.94 4.69 -17.34
CA THR A 254 -19.21 5.91 -17.02
C THR A 254 -18.14 5.64 -15.97
N VAL A 255 -17.01 6.34 -16.05
CA VAL A 255 -15.99 6.29 -15.00
C VAL A 255 -16.54 6.94 -13.74
N TYR A 256 -16.95 6.14 -12.75
CA TYR A 256 -17.45 6.64 -11.47
C TYR A 256 -16.29 7.16 -10.59
N SER A 257 -15.18 6.41 -10.57
CA SER A 257 -13.93 6.79 -9.91
C SER A 257 -12.76 6.09 -10.58
N TYR A 258 -11.53 6.54 -10.36
CA TYR A 258 -10.34 5.90 -10.90
C TYR A 258 -9.10 6.16 -10.04
N VAL A 259 -8.10 5.29 -10.17
CA VAL A 259 -6.75 5.47 -9.63
C VAL A 259 -5.74 5.33 -10.77
N VAL A 260 -4.63 6.07 -10.66
CA VAL A 260 -3.48 5.91 -11.56
C VAL A 260 -2.34 5.26 -10.80
N MET A 261 -1.92 4.07 -11.25
CA MET A 261 -0.83 3.34 -10.63
C MET A 261 0.51 3.81 -11.21
N HIS A 262 1.28 4.56 -10.43
CA HIS A 262 2.61 5.04 -10.82
C HIS A 262 3.75 4.15 -10.28
N HIS A 263 3.67 3.75 -9.00
CA HIS A 263 4.73 3.00 -8.33
C HIS A 263 4.15 2.18 -7.15
N PRO A 264 4.66 0.97 -6.87
CA PRO A 264 5.68 0.24 -7.63
C PRO A 264 5.15 -0.30 -8.98
N PRO A 265 6.01 -0.46 -9.99
CA PRO A 265 5.61 -1.07 -11.25
C PRO A 265 5.14 -2.50 -11.01
N PHE A 266 3.94 -2.84 -11.45
CA PHE A 266 3.47 -4.22 -11.45
C PHE A 266 3.92 -4.90 -12.75
N PRO A 267 4.70 -5.99 -12.73
CA PRO A 267 5.37 -6.52 -13.93
C PRO A 267 4.44 -6.85 -15.11
N ALA A 268 3.16 -7.11 -14.86
CA ALA A 268 2.17 -7.43 -15.88
C ALA A 268 1.47 -6.20 -16.52
N PHE A 269 1.83 -4.98 -16.14
CA PHE A 269 1.27 -3.73 -16.66
C PHE A 269 2.41 -2.78 -17.03
N ASP A 270 2.19 -1.93 -18.03
CA ASP A 270 3.10 -0.82 -18.35
C ASP A 270 2.66 0.41 -17.53
N PRO A 271 3.40 0.83 -16.48
CA PRO A 271 3.05 2.01 -15.70
C PRO A 271 3.48 3.31 -16.41
N PRO A 272 2.77 4.42 -16.18
CA PRO A 272 1.54 4.52 -15.38
C PRO A 272 0.29 4.03 -16.15
N TYR A 273 -0.65 3.41 -15.44
CA TYR A 273 -1.92 2.96 -16.02
C TYR A 273 -3.11 3.30 -15.11
N ALA A 274 -4.27 3.54 -15.72
CA ALA A 274 -5.50 3.81 -14.99
C ALA A 274 -6.30 2.53 -14.73
N VAL A 275 -6.84 2.42 -13.52
CA VAL A 275 -7.85 1.43 -13.15
C VAL A 275 -9.11 2.19 -12.75
N GLY A 276 -10.20 1.95 -13.47
CA GLY A 276 -11.48 2.60 -13.26
C GLY A 276 -12.42 1.73 -12.44
N LEU A 277 -13.20 2.37 -11.57
CA LEU A 277 -14.48 1.87 -11.11
C LEU A 277 -15.53 2.42 -12.09
N VAL A 278 -16.05 1.55 -12.96
CA VAL A 278 -17.01 1.90 -14.00
C VAL A 278 -18.41 1.61 -13.49
N GLU A 279 -19.30 2.59 -13.54
CA GLU A 279 -20.75 2.39 -13.34
C GLU A 279 -21.40 2.09 -14.68
N LEU A 280 -21.98 0.90 -14.80
CA LEU A 280 -22.69 0.45 -15.99
C LEU A 280 -24.08 1.08 -16.07
N ALA A 281 -24.66 1.12 -17.27
CA ALA A 281 -26.02 1.60 -17.49
C ALA A 281 -27.07 0.87 -16.62
N GLU A 282 -26.83 -0.39 -16.28
CA GLU A 282 -27.67 -1.19 -15.39
C GLU A 282 -27.56 -0.81 -13.90
N GLY A 283 -26.67 0.12 -13.54
CA GLY A 283 -26.50 0.65 -12.18
C GLY A 283 -25.55 -0.15 -11.28
N VAL A 284 -24.98 -1.26 -11.75
CA VAL A 284 -23.90 -1.96 -11.04
C VAL A 284 -22.54 -1.35 -11.37
N ARG A 285 -21.55 -1.56 -10.48
CA ARG A 285 -20.19 -1.04 -10.68
C ARG A 285 -19.18 -2.16 -10.84
N MET A 286 -18.24 -1.98 -11.75
CA MET A 286 -17.21 -2.94 -12.09
C MET A 286 -15.82 -2.28 -12.08
N ILE A 287 -14.85 -2.95 -11.47
CA ILE A 287 -13.44 -2.52 -11.55
C ILE A 287 -12.84 -3.10 -12.83
N SER A 288 -12.24 -2.25 -13.65
CA SER A 288 -11.54 -2.67 -14.87
C SER A 288 -10.57 -1.59 -15.37
N ASN A 289 -9.72 -1.93 -16.34
CA ASN A 289 -8.86 -0.96 -17.01
C ASN A 289 -9.67 -0.02 -17.92
N VAL A 290 -9.29 1.26 -17.91
CA VAL A 290 -9.78 2.23 -18.88
C VAL A 290 -8.75 2.35 -19.99
N VAL A 291 -9.14 2.00 -21.21
CA VAL A 291 -8.25 1.92 -22.39
C VAL A 291 -8.65 2.92 -23.47
N GLY A 292 -7.80 3.08 -24.49
CA GLY A 292 -8.05 4.00 -25.61
C GLY A 292 -7.86 5.49 -25.29
N VAL A 293 -7.38 5.80 -24.07
CA VAL A 293 -7.04 7.15 -23.64
C VAL A 293 -5.80 7.09 -22.73
N PRO A 294 -4.88 8.07 -22.77
CA PRO A 294 -3.77 8.15 -21.83
C PRO A 294 -4.26 8.19 -20.37
N TYR A 295 -3.49 7.60 -19.45
CA TYR A 295 -3.88 7.47 -18.03
C TYR A 295 -4.18 8.84 -17.37
N ASP A 296 -3.47 9.90 -17.79
CA ASP A 296 -3.56 11.26 -17.26
C ASP A 296 -4.75 12.05 -17.85
N ARG A 297 -5.49 11.44 -18.78
CA ARG A 297 -6.69 11.99 -19.41
C ARG A 297 -7.97 11.31 -18.94
N VAL A 298 -7.90 10.22 -18.17
CA VAL A 298 -9.08 9.61 -17.53
C VAL A 298 -9.69 10.59 -16.53
N ARG A 299 -11.02 10.77 -16.57
CA ARG A 299 -11.76 11.69 -15.70
C ARG A 299 -13.01 11.02 -15.18
N ILE A 300 -13.44 11.41 -13.97
CA ILE A 300 -14.76 11.04 -13.45
C ILE A 300 -15.85 11.55 -14.41
N GLY A 301 -16.86 10.73 -14.67
CA GLY A 301 -17.94 10.99 -15.62
C GLY A 301 -17.58 10.71 -17.08
N MET A 302 -16.36 10.28 -17.40
CA MET A 302 -15.96 9.91 -18.77
C MET A 302 -16.81 8.74 -19.28
N PRO A 303 -17.49 8.86 -20.44
CA PRO A 303 -18.23 7.76 -21.03
C PRO A 303 -17.25 6.69 -21.54
N VAL A 304 -17.59 5.43 -21.29
CA VAL A 304 -16.79 4.27 -21.69
C VAL A 304 -17.67 3.19 -22.27
N ARG A 305 -17.08 2.34 -23.12
CA ARG A 305 -17.74 1.18 -23.72
C ARG A 305 -16.93 -0.09 -23.46
N LEU A 306 -17.63 -1.16 -23.12
CA LEU A 306 -17.08 -2.49 -22.92
C LEU A 306 -16.39 -3.00 -24.18
N GLU A 307 -15.21 -3.56 -24.00
CA GLU A 307 -14.48 -4.36 -24.97
C GLU A 307 -13.91 -5.60 -24.29
N PHE A 308 -13.64 -6.64 -25.07
CA PHE A 308 -12.95 -7.84 -24.59
C PHE A 308 -11.52 -7.82 -25.13
N GLU A 309 -10.56 -7.68 -24.23
CA GLU A 309 -9.15 -7.63 -24.58
C GLU A 309 -8.50 -8.98 -24.28
N ARG A 310 -7.97 -9.62 -25.32
CA ARG A 310 -7.12 -10.80 -25.18
C ARG A 310 -5.74 -10.36 -24.71
N VAL A 311 -5.43 -10.66 -23.45
CA VAL A 311 -4.18 -10.24 -22.79
C VAL A 311 -3.06 -11.26 -22.90
N ASP A 312 -3.39 -12.52 -23.21
CA ASP A 312 -2.48 -13.57 -23.66
C ASP A 312 -3.26 -14.70 -24.38
N GLU A 313 -2.58 -15.79 -24.77
CA GLU A 313 -3.18 -16.92 -25.51
C GLU A 313 -4.38 -17.58 -24.82
N GLU A 314 -4.49 -17.46 -23.50
CA GLU A 314 -5.43 -18.20 -22.67
C GLU A 314 -6.35 -17.29 -21.83
N LEU A 315 -6.11 -15.97 -21.80
CA LEU A 315 -6.88 -15.04 -20.98
C LEU A 315 -7.42 -13.87 -21.79
N GLU A 316 -8.70 -13.64 -21.59
CA GLU A 316 -9.44 -12.49 -22.09
C GLU A 316 -10.10 -11.77 -20.93
N LEU A 317 -10.06 -10.44 -20.95
CA LEU A 317 -10.57 -9.60 -19.88
C LEU A 317 -11.56 -8.57 -20.45
N PRO A 318 -12.69 -8.33 -19.77
CA PRO A 318 -13.54 -7.19 -20.07
C PRO A 318 -12.84 -5.89 -19.64
N VAL A 319 -12.54 -5.04 -20.61
CA VAL A 319 -11.95 -3.70 -20.43
C VAL A 319 -12.94 -2.63 -20.88
N PHE A 320 -12.70 -1.37 -20.52
CA PHE A 320 -13.58 -0.27 -20.90
C PHE A 320 -12.82 0.77 -21.71
N ARG A 321 -13.15 0.90 -22.99
CA ARG A 321 -12.57 1.92 -23.87
C ARG A 321 -13.26 3.25 -23.65
N ALA A 322 -12.48 4.31 -23.49
CA ALA A 322 -12.99 5.68 -23.48
C ALA A 322 -13.67 6.03 -24.81
N VAL A 323 -14.89 6.54 -24.74
CA VAL A 323 -15.62 7.05 -25.90
C VAL A 323 -15.35 8.55 -25.97
N GLY A 324 -14.49 8.98 -26.90
CA GLY A 324 -14.23 10.40 -27.10
C GLY A 324 -15.49 11.12 -27.57
N ARG A 325 -15.80 12.29 -27.02
CA ARG A 325 -16.44 13.32 -27.85
C ARG A 325 -15.41 13.68 -28.91
N GLY A 326 -15.68 13.31 -30.16
CA GLY A 326 -14.89 13.80 -31.30
C GLY A 326 -14.71 15.31 -31.16
N GLY A 327 -13.47 15.77 -31.29
CA GLY A 327 -13.14 17.18 -31.22
C GLY A 327 -13.92 17.99 -32.25
N GLY A 328 -14.53 19.07 -31.78
CA GLY A 328 -14.90 20.25 -32.54
C GLY A 328 -14.27 21.44 -31.84
#